data_AF-A0A2W7AAW8-F1
#
_entry.id   AF-A0A2W7AAW8-F1
#
_cell.length_a   1.000
_cell.length_b   1.000
_cell.length_c   1.000
_cell.angle_alpha   90.00
_cell.angle_beta   90.00
_cell.angle_gamma   90.00
#
_symmetry.space_group_name_H-M   'P 1'
#
loop_
_entity.id
_entity.type
_entity.pdbx_description
1 polymer ?
#
loop_
_entity_poly.entity_id
_entity_poly.type
_entity_poly.pdbx_seq_one_letter_code
_entity_poly.pdbx_strand_id
1 'polypeptide(L)'
;MNFEYLLYQYLLKHNRAEVPEFGVFELTKESAKIDAENSIIIPPKESVTFEYNLAVYDNHLAKYIAEETNTNLFVVQMNLKSEVAKWFQKLQHDNFLDLENLGQFQLDEQSKVVKITDTSADVFGFEEVNMQQLKNLKSKKTSIEEDYAFNKSVLWTFLSIIVAGTAALFLFGDQELIFGKTSQIPTKKLAKKTIVKKVSTSPKTDSTKIDSIKSTTNAKIQKTNR
;
A
#
# COMPACT_ATOMS: atom_id res chain seq x y z
N MET A 1 24.61 -21.13 -8.07
CA MET A 1 24.01 -19.88 -8.60
C MET A 1 22.58 -20.22 -8.95
N ASN A 2 21.59 -19.46 -8.44
CA ASN A 2 20.18 -19.70 -8.74
C ASN A 2 19.87 -18.95 -10.05
N PHE A 3 19.86 -19.66 -11.17
CA PHE A 3 19.70 -19.06 -12.49
C PHE A 3 18.25 -18.65 -12.74
N GLU A 4 17.29 -19.44 -12.24
CA GLU A 4 15.87 -19.20 -12.35
C GLU A 4 15.50 -17.84 -11.72
N TYR A 5 15.98 -17.61 -10.50
CA TYR A 5 15.79 -16.35 -9.79
C TYR A 5 16.40 -15.16 -10.55
N LEU A 6 17.65 -15.27 -11.00
CA LEU A 6 18.32 -14.17 -11.70
C LEU A 6 17.68 -13.87 -13.06
N LEU A 7 17.22 -14.91 -13.76
CA LEU A 7 16.45 -14.76 -14.99
C LEU A 7 15.13 -14.03 -14.74
N TYR A 8 14.40 -14.41 -13.69
CA TYR A 8 13.17 -13.72 -13.32
C TYR A 8 13.42 -12.25 -12.95
N GLN A 9 14.48 -11.95 -12.17
CA GLN A 9 14.86 -10.57 -11.83
C GLN A 9 15.22 -9.75 -13.07
N TYR A 10 15.95 -10.34 -14.02
CA TYR A 10 16.24 -9.70 -15.30
C TYR A 10 14.96 -9.40 -16.07
N LEU A 11 14.04 -10.37 -16.12
CA LEU A 11 12.76 -10.23 -16.80
C LEU A 11 11.88 -9.13 -16.18
N LEU A 12 11.86 -9.01 -14.86
CA LEU A 12 11.14 -7.92 -14.17
C LEU A 12 11.64 -6.52 -14.54
N LYS A 13 12.94 -6.38 -14.82
CA LYS A 13 13.60 -5.13 -15.19
C LYS A 13 13.48 -4.80 -16.68
N HIS A 14 13.55 -5.81 -17.53
CA HIS A 14 13.68 -5.63 -18.99
C HIS A 14 12.46 -6.10 -19.80
N ASN A 15 11.47 -6.72 -19.16
CA ASN A 15 10.28 -7.36 -19.73
C ASN A 15 10.55 -8.51 -20.72
N ARG A 16 11.76 -8.65 -21.26
CA ARG A 16 12.10 -9.72 -22.20
C ARG A 16 13.48 -10.28 -21.87
N ALA A 17 13.61 -11.59 -21.87
CA ALA A 17 14.85 -12.29 -21.59
C ALA A 17 15.11 -13.38 -22.62
N GLU A 18 16.26 -13.28 -23.27
CA GLU A 18 16.74 -14.26 -24.24
C GLU A 18 17.68 -15.25 -23.54
N VAL A 19 17.32 -16.53 -23.54
CA VAL A 19 18.14 -17.62 -22.99
C VAL A 19 18.74 -18.42 -24.15
N PRO A 20 20.06 -18.34 -24.37
CA PRO A 20 20.71 -19.04 -25.47
C PRO A 20 20.44 -20.54 -25.46
N GLU A 21 20.26 -21.11 -26.64
CA GLU A 21 19.97 -22.55 -26.83
C GLU A 21 18.68 -23.03 -26.14
N PHE A 22 17.80 -22.13 -25.66
CA PHE A 22 16.54 -22.50 -25.01
C PHE A 22 15.35 -21.76 -25.62
N GLY A 23 15.32 -20.43 -25.51
CA GLY A 23 14.21 -19.63 -26.02
C GLY A 23 14.13 -18.23 -25.43
N VAL A 24 12.96 -17.62 -25.61
CA VAL A 24 12.67 -16.24 -25.25
C VAL A 24 11.55 -16.21 -24.23
N PHE A 25 11.78 -15.51 -23.13
CA PHE A 25 10.76 -15.21 -22.11
C PHE A 25 10.31 -13.77 -22.27
N GLU A 26 9.00 -13.54 -22.18
CA GLU A 26 8.42 -12.20 -22.23
C GLU A 26 7.39 -12.00 -21.11
N LEU A 27 7.58 -10.96 -20.32
CA LEU A 27 6.75 -10.55 -19.21
C LEU A 27 5.83 -9.41 -19.66
N THR A 28 4.53 -9.70 -19.63
CA THR A 28 3.49 -8.70 -19.87
C THR A 28 2.91 -8.25 -18.54
N LYS A 29 2.84 -6.93 -18.33
CA LYS A 29 2.20 -6.33 -17.16
C LYS A 29 0.89 -5.68 -17.58
N GLU A 30 -0.21 -6.13 -17.03
CA GLU A 30 -1.54 -5.57 -17.27
C GLU A 30 -2.03 -4.82 -16.04
N SER A 31 -2.41 -3.56 -16.23
CA SER A 31 -3.07 -2.77 -15.17
C SER A 31 -4.49 -3.26 -14.93
N ALA A 32 -5.02 -2.95 -13.74
CA ALA A 32 -6.40 -3.24 -13.38
C ALA A 32 -7.39 -2.64 -14.39
N LYS A 33 -8.43 -3.40 -14.73
CA LYS A 33 -9.47 -3.02 -15.70
C LYS A 33 -10.84 -3.24 -15.09
N ILE A 34 -11.80 -2.40 -15.47
CA ILE A 34 -13.21 -2.59 -15.10
C ILE A 34 -13.93 -3.12 -16.32
N ASP A 35 -14.48 -4.33 -16.21
CA ASP A 35 -15.41 -4.87 -17.17
C ASP A 35 -16.83 -4.43 -16.79
N ALA A 36 -17.33 -3.43 -17.52
CA ALA A 36 -18.65 -2.86 -17.29
C ALA A 36 -19.79 -3.81 -17.68
N GLU A 37 -19.58 -4.69 -18.67
CA GLU A 37 -20.61 -5.61 -19.16
C GLU A 37 -20.88 -6.70 -18.12
N ASN A 38 -19.81 -7.31 -17.61
CA ASN A 38 -19.90 -8.35 -16.60
C ASN A 38 -19.99 -7.79 -15.17
N SER A 39 -19.82 -6.47 -15.00
CA SER A 39 -19.75 -5.81 -13.70
C SER A 39 -18.64 -6.39 -12.80
N ILE A 40 -17.48 -6.68 -13.38
CA ILE A 40 -16.33 -7.27 -12.70
C ILE A 40 -15.16 -6.27 -12.72
N ILE A 41 -14.45 -6.16 -11.60
CA ILE A 41 -13.17 -5.46 -11.53
C ILE A 41 -12.07 -6.51 -11.63
N ILE A 42 -11.31 -6.44 -12.71
CA ILE A 42 -10.17 -7.32 -12.99
C ILE A 42 -8.93 -6.68 -12.36
N PRO A 43 -8.22 -7.39 -11.47
CA PRO A 43 -7.02 -6.88 -10.80
C PRO A 43 -5.84 -6.70 -11.76
N PRO A 44 -4.80 -5.95 -11.34
CA PRO A 44 -3.55 -5.91 -12.09
C PRO A 44 -2.90 -7.30 -12.06
N LYS A 45 -2.27 -7.70 -13.17
CA LYS A 45 -1.61 -9.00 -13.27
C LYS A 45 -0.32 -8.91 -14.06
N GLU A 46 0.62 -9.79 -13.75
CA GLU A 46 1.84 -10.01 -14.53
C GLU A 46 1.81 -11.44 -15.10
N SER A 47 2.12 -11.59 -16.38
CA SER A 47 2.15 -12.89 -17.04
C SER A 47 3.44 -13.09 -17.81
N VAL A 48 4.13 -14.20 -17.54
CA VAL A 48 5.31 -14.63 -18.30
C VAL A 48 4.87 -15.57 -19.42
N THR A 49 5.21 -15.24 -20.65
CA THR A 49 5.04 -16.08 -21.85
C THR A 49 6.39 -16.60 -22.30
N PHE A 50 6.38 -17.69 -23.07
CA PHE A 50 7.61 -18.33 -23.56
C PHE A 50 7.49 -18.72 -25.02
N GLU A 51 8.52 -18.42 -25.78
CA GLU A 51 8.70 -18.84 -27.17
C GLU A 51 9.97 -19.68 -27.30
N TYR A 52 9.83 -20.90 -27.82
CA TYR A 52 10.96 -21.77 -28.08
C TYR A 52 11.79 -21.28 -29.27
N ASN A 53 13.06 -20.98 -29.04
CA ASN A 53 13.97 -20.52 -30.08
C ASN A 53 15.43 -20.85 -29.75
N LEU A 54 16.00 -21.79 -30.51
CA LEU A 54 17.40 -22.22 -30.35
C LEU A 54 18.41 -21.28 -31.01
N ALA A 55 17.98 -20.43 -31.95
CA ALA A 55 18.85 -19.52 -32.69
C ALA A 55 19.14 -18.21 -31.92
N VAL A 56 18.71 -18.15 -30.65
CA VAL A 56 18.96 -17.05 -29.74
C VAL A 56 20.43 -17.05 -29.30
N TYR A 57 21.12 -15.95 -29.55
CA TYR A 57 22.54 -15.75 -29.21
C TYR A 57 22.78 -14.36 -28.61
N ASP A 58 21.97 -13.97 -27.63
CA ASP A 58 22.15 -12.72 -26.89
C ASP A 58 23.01 -12.91 -25.62
N ASN A 59 23.78 -11.89 -25.28
CA ASN A 59 24.66 -11.84 -24.12
C ASN A 59 24.16 -10.91 -23.01
N HIS A 60 23.03 -10.20 -23.19
CA HIS A 60 22.54 -9.26 -22.17
C HIS A 60 22.22 -9.94 -20.83
N LEU A 61 21.56 -11.11 -20.86
CA LEU A 61 21.26 -11.88 -19.66
C LEU A 61 22.56 -12.33 -18.94
N ALA A 62 23.51 -12.88 -19.69
CA ALA A 62 24.79 -13.32 -19.13
C ALA A 62 25.59 -12.15 -18.53
N LYS A 63 25.55 -10.98 -19.18
CA LYS A 63 26.18 -9.75 -18.67
C LYS A 63 25.52 -9.28 -17.37
N TYR A 64 24.19 -9.25 -17.33
CA TYR A 64 23.46 -8.91 -16.12
C TYR A 64 23.82 -9.84 -14.95
N ILE A 65 23.84 -11.15 -15.18
CA ILE A 65 24.20 -12.15 -14.17
C ILE A 65 25.66 -11.96 -13.70
N ALA A 66 26.58 -11.67 -14.62
CA ALA A 66 27.98 -11.40 -14.29
C ALA A 66 28.14 -10.18 -13.38
N GLU A 67 27.38 -9.11 -13.66
CA GLU A 67 27.37 -7.89 -12.84
C GLU A 67 26.78 -8.12 -11.45
N GLU A 68 25.60 -8.77 -11.35
CA GLU A 68 24.93 -9.04 -10.07
C GLU A 68 25.74 -9.98 -9.17
N THR A 69 26.49 -10.92 -9.75
CA THR A 69 27.25 -11.92 -9.00
C THR A 69 28.75 -11.66 -8.94
N ASN A 70 29.21 -10.53 -9.48
CA ASN A 70 30.62 -10.17 -9.58
C ASN A 70 31.50 -11.30 -10.16
N THR A 71 30.96 -12.04 -11.12
CA THR A 71 31.63 -13.19 -11.75
C THR A 71 32.06 -12.83 -13.16
N ASN A 72 33.13 -13.45 -13.66
CA ASN A 72 33.56 -13.24 -15.03
C ASN A 72 32.48 -13.68 -16.05
N LEU A 73 32.22 -12.84 -17.06
CA LEU A 73 31.22 -13.08 -18.09
C LEU A 73 31.37 -14.45 -18.78
N PHE A 74 32.60 -14.86 -19.11
CA PHE A 74 32.86 -16.13 -19.78
C PHE A 74 32.46 -17.33 -18.90
N VAL A 75 32.75 -17.24 -17.60
CA VAL A 75 32.35 -18.27 -16.63
C VAL A 75 30.83 -18.34 -16.51
N VAL A 76 30.14 -17.20 -16.49
CA VAL A 76 28.68 -17.14 -16.47
C VAL A 76 28.08 -17.76 -17.72
N GLN A 77 28.59 -17.44 -18.92
CA GLN A 77 28.11 -18.03 -20.17
C GLN A 77 28.26 -19.56 -20.18
N MET A 78 29.40 -20.07 -19.72
CA MET A 78 29.62 -21.52 -19.63
C MET A 78 28.69 -22.20 -18.62
N ASN A 79 28.47 -21.56 -17.46
CA ASN A 79 27.54 -22.07 -16.45
C ASN A 79 26.09 -22.03 -16.94
N LEU A 80 25.68 -20.96 -17.63
CA LEU A 80 24.34 -20.83 -18.20
C LEU A 80 24.07 -21.93 -19.23
N LYS A 81 25.03 -22.20 -20.12
CA LYS A 81 24.94 -23.31 -21.08
C LYS A 81 24.81 -24.67 -20.38
N SER A 82 25.57 -24.89 -19.32
CA SER A 82 25.47 -26.11 -18.50
C SER A 82 24.09 -26.24 -17.84
N GLU A 83 23.52 -25.14 -17.36
CA GLU A 83 22.20 -25.13 -16.74
C GLU A 83 21.08 -25.44 -17.75
N VAL A 84 21.12 -24.81 -18.93
CA VAL A 84 20.19 -25.13 -20.03
C VAL A 84 20.29 -26.60 -20.44
N ALA A 85 21.50 -27.18 -20.48
CA ALA A 85 21.67 -28.60 -20.74
C ALA A 85 20.99 -29.48 -19.67
N LYS A 86 21.05 -29.10 -18.39
CA LYS A 86 20.32 -29.79 -17.32
C LYS A 86 18.81 -29.66 -17.47
N TRP A 87 18.32 -28.49 -17.89
CA TRP A 87 16.89 -28.29 -18.17
C TRP A 87 16.40 -29.24 -19.27
N PHE A 88 17.14 -29.39 -20.37
CA PHE A 88 16.82 -30.38 -21.41
C PHE A 88 16.90 -31.83 -20.92
N GLN A 89 17.86 -32.16 -20.05
CA GLN A 89 17.94 -33.50 -19.45
C GLN A 89 16.70 -33.80 -18.59
N LYS A 90 16.26 -32.85 -17.77
CA LYS A 90 15.03 -32.97 -16.98
C LYS A 90 13.80 -33.12 -17.88
N LEU A 91 13.67 -32.29 -18.91
CA LEU A 91 12.56 -32.38 -19.87
C LEU A 91 12.49 -33.75 -20.57
N GLN A 92 13.64 -34.36 -20.87
CA GLN A 92 13.70 -35.69 -21.49
C GLN A 92 13.43 -36.83 -20.50
N HIS A 93 13.81 -36.68 -19.23
CA HIS A 93 13.67 -37.74 -18.23
C HIS A 93 12.32 -37.71 -17.52
N ASP A 94 11.92 -36.54 -17.05
CA ASP A 94 10.74 -36.33 -16.19
C ASP A 94 9.51 -35.88 -16.99
N ASN A 95 9.66 -35.60 -18.29
CA ASN A 95 8.66 -35.02 -19.21
C ASN A 95 8.18 -33.59 -18.87
N PHE A 96 8.47 -33.09 -17.67
CA PHE A 96 8.17 -31.72 -17.28
C PHE A 96 9.38 -31.05 -16.62
N LEU A 97 9.43 -29.72 -16.72
CA LEU A 97 10.41 -28.87 -16.08
C LEU A 97 9.66 -27.74 -15.39
N ASP A 98 9.83 -27.62 -14.08
CA ASP A 98 9.28 -26.52 -13.30
C ASP A 98 10.39 -25.50 -13.01
N LEU A 99 10.19 -24.26 -13.47
CA LEU A 99 11.07 -23.13 -13.22
C LEU A 99 10.33 -22.11 -12.37
N GLU A 100 10.82 -21.88 -11.16
CA GLU A 100 10.19 -20.98 -10.19
C GLU A 100 9.96 -19.58 -10.79
N ASN A 101 8.74 -19.05 -10.66
CA ASN A 101 8.27 -17.77 -11.21
C ASN A 101 8.25 -17.65 -12.76
N LEU A 102 8.74 -18.65 -13.49
CA LEU A 102 8.76 -18.67 -14.95
C LEU A 102 7.70 -19.63 -15.52
N GLY A 103 7.36 -20.68 -14.77
CA GLY A 103 6.28 -21.63 -15.05
C GLY A 103 6.76 -23.05 -15.32
N GLN A 104 5.82 -23.89 -15.77
CA GLN A 104 6.10 -25.27 -16.15
C GLN A 104 6.18 -25.46 -17.66
N PHE A 105 7.12 -26.30 -18.07
CA PHE A 105 7.46 -26.59 -19.46
C PHE A 105 7.42 -28.10 -19.71
N GLN A 106 7.09 -28.49 -20.94
CA GLN A 106 7.15 -29.86 -21.43
C GLN A 106 7.66 -29.88 -22.87
N LEU A 107 7.96 -31.07 -23.38
CA LEU A 107 8.24 -31.25 -24.80
C LEU A 107 6.95 -31.53 -25.57
N ASP A 108 6.77 -30.92 -26.73
CA ASP A 108 5.72 -31.26 -27.68
C ASP A 108 6.09 -32.49 -28.54
N GLU A 109 5.17 -32.91 -29.41
CA GLU A 109 5.38 -34.05 -30.32
C GLU A 109 6.57 -33.85 -31.28
N GLN A 110 6.98 -32.60 -31.52
CA GLN A 110 8.11 -32.22 -32.35
C GLN A 110 9.38 -31.96 -31.55
N SER A 111 9.42 -32.35 -30.27
CA SER A 111 10.55 -32.13 -29.34
C SER A 111 10.91 -30.66 -29.11
N LYS A 112 9.95 -29.74 -29.26
CA LYS A 112 10.09 -28.34 -28.88
C LYS A 112 9.60 -28.12 -27.46
N VAL A 113 10.22 -27.17 -26.77
CA VAL A 113 9.81 -26.81 -25.41
C VAL A 113 8.55 -25.94 -25.48
N VAL A 114 7.49 -26.34 -24.79
CA VAL A 114 6.24 -25.59 -24.70
C VAL A 114 5.88 -25.36 -23.25
N LYS A 115 5.34 -24.17 -22.93
CA LYS A 115 4.84 -23.86 -21.60
C LYS A 115 3.46 -24.50 -21.41
N ILE A 116 3.27 -25.25 -20.32
CA ILE A 116 2.05 -26.07 -20.10
C ILE A 116 0.85 -25.19 -19.73
N THR A 117 1.08 -24.10 -18.99
CA THR A 117 0.01 -23.26 -18.46
C THR A 117 0.38 -21.78 -18.54
N ASP A 118 -0.37 -21.02 -19.33
CA ASP A 118 -0.29 -19.54 -19.38
C ASP A 118 -0.98 -18.86 -18.19
N THR A 119 -1.75 -19.61 -17.40
CA THR A 119 -2.58 -19.10 -16.29
C THR A 119 -1.79 -18.76 -15.01
N SER A 120 -0.45 -18.82 -15.04
CA SER A 120 0.40 -18.30 -13.96
C SER A 120 0.47 -16.77 -13.99
N ALA A 121 -0.68 -16.11 -14.13
CA ALA A 121 -0.76 -14.67 -13.97
C ALA A 121 -0.54 -14.39 -12.48
N ASP A 122 0.57 -13.75 -12.11
CA ASP A 122 0.74 -13.26 -10.75
C ASP A 122 -0.19 -12.05 -10.58
N VAL A 123 -1.17 -12.20 -9.70
CA VAL A 123 -2.21 -11.19 -9.44
C VAL A 123 -1.89 -10.40 -8.17
N PHE A 124 -0.64 -10.44 -7.68
CA PHE A 124 -0.18 -9.72 -6.48
C PHE A 124 -1.05 -9.97 -5.22
N GLY A 125 -1.73 -11.12 -5.16
CA GLY A 125 -2.65 -11.47 -4.08
C GLY A 125 -4.01 -10.77 -4.13
N PHE A 126 -4.40 -10.15 -5.25
CA PHE A 126 -5.74 -9.60 -5.45
C PHE A 126 -6.71 -10.63 -6.04
N GLU A 127 -7.98 -10.50 -5.67
CA GLU A 127 -9.08 -11.27 -6.24
C GLU A 127 -9.91 -10.41 -7.20
N GLU A 128 -10.57 -11.05 -8.15
CA GLU A 128 -11.57 -10.38 -9.00
C GLU A 128 -12.78 -9.97 -8.16
N VAL A 129 -13.21 -8.72 -8.29
CA VAL A 129 -14.32 -8.18 -7.50
C VAL A 129 -15.57 -8.08 -8.36
N ASN A 130 -16.57 -8.91 -8.05
CA ASN A 130 -17.88 -8.84 -8.70
C ASN A 130 -18.75 -7.74 -8.05
N MET A 131 -19.04 -6.68 -8.80
CA MET A 131 -19.80 -5.52 -8.32
C MET A 131 -21.29 -5.82 -8.09
N GLN A 132 -21.84 -6.88 -8.68
CA GLN A 132 -23.23 -7.28 -8.45
C GLN A 132 -23.43 -7.78 -7.02
N GLN A 133 -22.45 -8.50 -6.47
CA GLN A 133 -22.46 -8.95 -5.07
C GLN A 133 -22.42 -7.76 -4.09
N LEU A 134 -21.67 -6.70 -4.43
CA LEU A 134 -21.58 -5.48 -3.63
C LEU A 134 -22.92 -4.72 -3.53
N LYS A 135 -23.78 -4.78 -4.55
CA LYS A 135 -25.11 -4.16 -4.51
C LYS A 135 -26.00 -4.82 -3.45
N ASN A 136 -25.92 -6.14 -3.30
CA ASN A 136 -26.70 -6.89 -2.32
C ASN A 136 -26.22 -6.67 -0.88
N LEU A 137 -24.91 -6.41 -0.69
CA LEU A 137 -24.33 -6.13 0.63
C LEU A 137 -24.80 -4.80 1.23
N LYS A 138 -25.10 -3.78 0.42
CA LYS A 138 -25.64 -2.49 0.92
C LYS A 138 -27.02 -2.62 1.58
N SER A 139 -27.74 -3.72 1.37
CA SER A 139 -29.01 -3.97 2.05
C SER A 139 -28.83 -4.52 3.47
N LYS A 140 -27.64 -5.01 3.84
CA LYS A 140 -27.35 -5.53 5.18
C LYS A 140 -26.51 -4.52 5.95
N LYS A 141 -27.10 -3.39 6.33
CA LYS A 141 -26.66 -2.64 7.51
C LYS A 141 -26.87 -3.55 8.71
N THR A 142 -25.87 -4.36 9.05
CA THR A 142 -25.78 -4.90 10.40
C THR A 142 -25.34 -3.72 11.26
N SER A 143 -26.28 -3.14 11.98
CA SER A 143 -26.01 -2.26 13.09
C SER A 143 -25.09 -3.02 14.04
N ILE A 144 -23.80 -2.68 14.05
CA ILE A 144 -22.99 -2.90 15.23
C ILE A 144 -23.51 -1.85 16.22
N GLU A 145 -24.59 -2.22 16.92
CA GLU A 145 -24.95 -1.58 18.17
C GLU A 145 -23.83 -1.95 19.14
N GLU A 146 -22.83 -1.09 19.24
CA GLU A 146 -22.02 -1.05 20.45
C GLU A 146 -22.99 -0.66 21.57
N ASP A 147 -23.41 -1.67 22.34
CA ASP A 147 -24.41 -1.58 23.39
C ASP A 147 -23.84 -0.89 24.65
N TYR A 148 -23.09 0.20 24.46
CA TYR A 148 -22.67 1.07 25.55
C TYR A 148 -23.68 2.19 25.75
N ALA A 149 -24.75 1.87 26.47
CA ALA A 149 -25.70 2.87 26.92
C ALA A 149 -25.11 3.61 28.15
N PHE A 150 -24.71 4.87 27.96
CA PHE A 150 -24.41 5.81 29.06
C PHE A 150 -25.67 5.98 29.93
N ASN A 151 -25.84 5.11 30.93
CA ASN A 151 -26.91 5.30 31.89
C ASN A 151 -26.54 6.46 32.83
N LYS A 152 -27.52 7.32 33.16
CA LYS A 152 -27.27 8.51 34.01
C LYS A 152 -26.75 8.12 35.40
N SER A 153 -27.01 6.88 35.84
CA SER A 153 -26.56 6.34 37.11
C SER A 153 -25.05 6.11 37.16
N VAL A 154 -24.42 5.65 36.07
CA VAL A 154 -22.97 5.45 35.95
C VAL A 154 -22.26 6.78 36.09
N LEU A 155 -22.80 7.83 35.48
CA LEU A 155 -22.27 9.18 35.61
C LEU A 155 -22.39 9.71 37.05
N TRP A 156 -23.52 9.46 37.72
CA TRP A 156 -23.73 9.81 39.12
C TRP A 156 -22.86 9.01 40.09
N THR A 157 -22.51 7.75 39.78
CA THR A 157 -21.58 6.96 40.59
C THR A 157 -20.17 7.52 40.52
N PHE A 158 -19.70 7.91 39.33
CA PHE A 158 -18.40 8.57 39.19
C PHE A 158 -18.37 9.89 39.97
N LEU A 159 -19.43 10.70 39.88
CA LEU A 159 -19.52 11.95 40.64
C LEU A 159 -19.50 11.72 42.15
N SER A 160 -20.22 10.70 42.63
CA SER A 160 -20.25 10.35 44.06
C SER A 160 -18.89 9.85 44.57
N ILE A 161 -18.17 9.07 43.76
CA ILE A 161 -16.82 8.60 44.10
C ILE A 161 -15.84 9.77 44.23
N ILE A 162 -15.90 10.75 43.31
CA ILE A 162 -15.06 11.95 43.39
C ILE A 162 -15.35 12.72 44.69
N VAL A 163 -16.62 12.96 44.99
CA VAL A 163 -17.02 13.67 46.22
C VAL A 163 -16.59 12.90 47.47
N ALA A 164 -16.83 11.59 47.54
CA ALA A 164 -16.41 10.76 48.66
C ALA A 164 -14.89 10.73 48.84
N GLY A 165 -14.13 10.64 47.74
CA GLY A 165 -12.67 10.70 47.76
C GLY A 165 -12.14 12.04 48.28
N THR A 166 -12.71 13.16 47.83
CA THR A 166 -12.33 14.49 48.35
C THR A 166 -12.64 14.64 49.84
N ALA A 167 -13.78 14.14 50.31
CA ALA A 167 -14.13 14.17 51.73
C ALA A 167 -13.19 13.30 52.56
N ALA A 168 -12.84 12.10 52.10
CA ALA A 168 -11.89 11.22 52.77
C ALA A 168 -10.50 11.86 52.88
N LEU A 169 -10.02 12.48 51.81
CA LEU A 169 -8.75 13.23 51.84
C LEU A 169 -8.81 14.44 52.78
N PHE A 170 -9.96 15.10 52.92
CA PHE A 170 -10.10 16.24 53.83
C PHE A 170 -10.13 15.82 55.30
N LEU A 171 -10.78 14.69 55.61
CA LEU A 171 -10.93 14.18 56.98
C LEU A 171 -9.70 13.42 57.48
N PHE A 172 -9.06 12.64 56.61
CA PHE A 172 -7.99 11.72 56.98
C PHE A 172 -6.65 12.02 56.30
N GLY A 173 -6.61 12.95 55.34
CA GLY A 173 -5.38 13.32 54.65
C GLY A 173 -4.57 14.36 55.41
N ASP A 174 -3.25 14.21 55.36
CA ASP A 174 -2.31 15.17 55.95
C ASP A 174 -2.36 16.50 55.20
N GLN A 175 -2.94 17.51 55.84
CA GLN A 175 -3.13 18.84 55.24
C GLN A 175 -1.80 19.49 54.84
N GLU A 176 -0.71 19.20 55.55
CA GLU A 176 0.62 19.75 55.23
C GLU A 176 1.22 19.18 53.95
N LEU A 177 0.92 17.93 53.59
CA LEU A 177 1.38 17.31 52.35
C LEU A 177 0.56 17.77 51.14
N ILE A 178 -0.74 18.03 51.35
CA ILE A 178 -1.69 18.41 50.29
C ILE A 178 -1.63 19.92 49.98
N PHE A 179 -1.53 20.77 51.01
CA PHE A 179 -1.58 22.23 50.86
C PHE A 179 -0.23 22.93 51.10
N GLY A 180 0.79 22.20 51.57
CA GLY A 180 2.09 22.76 51.94
C GLY A 180 2.04 23.58 53.23
N LYS A 181 3.21 23.91 53.77
CA LYS A 181 3.30 24.72 55.00
C LYS A 181 2.83 26.15 54.74
N THR A 182 1.89 26.62 55.56
CA THR A 182 1.38 27.99 55.47
C THR A 182 2.52 28.99 55.70
N SER A 183 2.71 29.96 54.82
CA SER A 183 3.65 31.05 55.06
C SER A 183 3.01 32.07 56.02
N GLN A 184 3.64 32.29 57.17
CA GLN A 184 3.23 33.33 58.12
C GLN A 184 3.56 34.70 57.52
N ILE A 185 2.67 35.23 56.69
CA ILE A 185 2.77 36.60 56.18
C ILE A 185 2.10 37.53 57.21
N PRO A 186 2.82 38.50 57.81
CA PRO A 186 2.22 39.41 58.79
C PRO A 186 1.10 40.23 58.15
N THR A 187 -0.11 40.08 58.67
CA THR A 187 -1.30 40.82 58.24
C THR A 187 -1.12 42.31 58.53
N LYS A 188 -0.77 43.11 57.53
CA LYS A 188 -0.98 44.57 57.61
C LYS A 188 -2.48 44.86 57.56
N LYS A 189 -2.99 45.49 58.60
CA LYS A 189 -4.37 45.97 58.67
C LYS A 189 -4.59 47.17 57.74
N LEU A 190 -5.82 47.22 57.23
CA LEU A 190 -6.61 48.38 56.80
C LEU A 190 -6.26 49.04 55.45
N ALA A 191 -7.22 48.98 54.51
CA ALA A 191 -8.02 50.15 54.15
C ALA A 191 -9.23 49.74 53.29
N LYS A 192 -10.43 49.93 53.83
CA LYS A 192 -11.70 49.89 53.09
C LYS A 192 -11.89 51.27 52.45
N LYS A 193 -11.86 51.39 51.11
CA LYS A 193 -12.53 52.49 50.41
C LYS A 193 -12.78 52.23 48.91
N THR A 194 -14.08 52.20 48.59
CA THR A 194 -14.76 52.75 47.40
C THR A 194 -14.62 52.10 46.02
N ILE A 195 -15.68 51.35 45.69
CA ILE A 195 -16.50 51.36 44.47
C ILE A 195 -16.01 52.27 43.33
N VAL A 196 -15.66 51.66 42.18
CA VAL A 196 -15.68 52.32 40.86
C VAL A 196 -16.50 51.47 39.89
N LYS A 197 -17.47 52.13 39.27
CA LYS A 197 -18.39 51.62 38.24
C LYS A 197 -17.71 51.76 36.87
N LYS A 198 -17.56 50.71 36.06
CA LYS A 198 -17.54 50.86 34.58
C LYS A 198 -17.72 49.54 33.80
N VAL A 199 -18.90 49.46 33.17
CA VAL A 199 -19.22 49.06 31.78
C VAL A 199 -18.79 47.68 31.26
N SER A 200 -19.83 46.96 30.82
CA SER A 200 -19.85 45.76 29.99
C SER A 200 -19.49 46.04 28.53
N THR A 201 -18.66 45.19 27.92
CA THR A 201 -18.74 44.88 26.49
C THR A 201 -18.42 43.41 26.24
N SER A 202 -19.36 42.71 25.59
CA SER A 202 -19.24 41.37 25.01
C SER A 202 -18.54 41.43 23.65
N PRO A 203 -17.87 40.36 23.18
CA PRO A 203 -17.14 40.37 21.92
C PRO A 203 -17.93 39.76 20.73
N LYS A 204 -17.50 40.21 19.53
CA LYS A 204 -17.52 39.53 18.21
C LYS A 204 -18.78 39.62 17.34
N THR A 205 -18.59 40.06 16.08
CA THR A 205 -18.58 39.21 14.86
C THR A 205 -18.19 40.04 13.64
N ASP A 206 -17.28 39.56 12.80
CA ASP A 206 -16.91 40.18 11.53
C ASP A 206 -17.35 39.25 10.37
N SER A 207 -17.98 39.81 9.34
CA SER A 207 -18.66 39.07 8.27
C SER A 207 -17.83 39.09 6.99
N THR A 208 -17.47 37.92 6.44
CA THR A 208 -16.87 37.81 5.11
C THR A 208 -17.95 37.63 4.05
N LYS A 209 -17.92 38.50 3.03
CA LYS A 209 -18.89 38.57 1.93
C LYS A 209 -18.39 37.78 0.72
N ILE A 210 -19.28 36.96 0.18
CA ILE A 210 -19.14 36.16 -1.04
C ILE A 210 -19.40 37.09 -2.24
N ASP A 211 -18.61 37.02 -3.30
CA ASP A 211 -19.02 37.48 -4.63
C ASP A 211 -18.26 36.73 -5.74
N SER A 212 -18.99 36.09 -6.65
CA SER A 212 -18.47 35.61 -7.94
C SER A 212 -19.63 35.33 -8.90
N ILE A 213 -19.97 36.30 -9.77
CA ILE A 213 -20.71 36.04 -11.02
C ILE A 213 -20.24 36.99 -12.17
N LYS A 214 -19.73 36.32 -13.23
CA LYS A 214 -19.68 36.57 -14.70
C LYS A 214 -19.09 37.83 -15.37
N SER A 215 -18.16 37.50 -16.29
CA SER A 215 -18.12 37.69 -17.78
C SER A 215 -18.19 39.09 -18.40
N THR A 216 -17.22 39.44 -19.26
CA THR A 216 -17.37 39.55 -20.74
C THR A 216 -16.14 40.16 -21.44
N THR A 217 -15.89 39.70 -22.67
CA THR A 217 -15.48 40.49 -23.86
C THR A 217 -14.02 40.94 -24.08
N ASN A 218 -13.42 40.29 -25.10
CA ASN A 218 -12.56 40.78 -26.19
C ASN A 218 -11.37 41.73 -25.90
N ALA A 219 -10.15 41.23 -26.16
CA ALA A 219 -9.04 42.05 -26.63
C ALA A 219 -8.31 41.37 -27.80
N LYS A 220 -8.09 42.18 -28.84
CA LYS A 220 -7.57 41.88 -30.17
C LYS A 220 -6.04 42.03 -30.19
N ILE A 221 -5.37 41.03 -30.75
CA ILE A 221 -4.13 41.06 -31.57
C ILE A 221 -3.03 42.08 -31.17
N GLN A 222 -1.84 41.57 -30.83
CA GLN A 222 -0.59 42.12 -31.36
C GLN A 222 0.37 40.99 -31.75
N LYS A 223 0.77 41.01 -33.02
CA LYS A 223 1.92 40.29 -33.60
C LYS A 223 3.21 40.86 -33.01
N THR A 224 4.20 40.01 -32.77
CA THR A 224 5.60 40.30 -33.11
C THR A 224 6.37 39.02 -33.38
N ASN A 225 7.11 39.03 -34.48
CA ASN A 225 8.02 37.99 -34.97
C ASN A 225 9.21 37.78 -34.03
N ARG A 226 9.64 36.53 -33.86
CA ARG A 226 11.00 36.08 -34.25
C ARG A 226 11.05 34.56 -34.29
#